data_AF-A0A962BM73-F1
#
_entry.id   AF-A0A962BM73-F1
#
_cell.length_a   1.000
_cell.length_b   1.000
_cell.length_c   1.000
_cell.angle_alpha   90.00
_cell.angle_beta   90.00
_cell.angle_gamma   90.00
#
_symmetry.space_group_name_H-M   'P 1'
#
loop_
_entity.id
_entity.type
_entity.pdbx_description
1 polymer ?
#
loop_
_entity_poly.entity_id
_entity_poly.type
_entity_poly.pdbx_seq_one_letter_code
_entity_poly.pdbx_strand_id
1 'polypeptide(L)'
;EHQNTTCRRLHFIGSTGVLVFLALAIFTLNPWWLLAMPFCGYGFAWVGHFFFEHNRPATFKHPIYSLIGDWVMYRDILIGRIPF
;
A
#
# COMPACT_ATOMS: atom_id res chain seq x y z
N GLU A 1 8.68 -5.69 -10.59
CA GLU A 1 8.03 -5.81 -9.27
C GLU A 1 6.52 -5.83 -9.51
N HIS A 2 5.72 -6.50 -8.68
CA HIS A 2 4.26 -6.55 -8.80
C HIS A 2 3.68 -7.25 -10.05
N GLN A 3 4.33 -8.31 -10.55
CA GLN A 3 3.78 -9.12 -11.67
C GLN A 3 2.56 -9.93 -11.23
N ASN A 4 2.55 -10.40 -9.97
CA ASN A 4 1.44 -11.14 -9.40
C ASN A 4 0.24 -10.22 -9.11
N THR A 5 -0.94 -10.60 -9.62
CA THR A 5 -2.19 -9.87 -9.41
C THR A 5 -2.56 -9.75 -7.93
N THR A 6 -2.38 -10.81 -7.15
CA THR A 6 -2.63 -10.79 -5.70
C THR A 6 -1.69 -9.81 -4.99
N CYS A 7 -0.44 -9.71 -5.41
CA CYS A 7 0.49 -8.72 -4.87
C CYS A 7 -0.02 -7.28 -5.12
N ARG A 8 -0.46 -6.97 -6.34
CA ARG A 8 -1.06 -5.65 -6.67
C ARG A 8 -2.34 -5.37 -5.86
N ARG A 9 -3.20 -6.37 -5.69
CA ARG A 9 -4.43 -6.23 -4.89
C ARG A 9 -4.15 -5.99 -3.41
N LEU A 10 -3.15 -6.67 -2.84
CA LEU A 10 -2.75 -6.45 -1.45
C LEU A 10 -2.23 -5.03 -1.24
N HIS A 11 -1.40 -4.54 -2.16
CA HIS A 11 -1.00 -3.14 -2.18
C HIS A 11 -2.19 -2.19 -2.23
N PHE A 12 -3.15 -2.45 -3.12
CA PHE A 12 -4.35 -1.64 -3.24
C PHE A 12 -5.18 -1.62 -1.93
N ILE A 13 -5.38 -2.78 -1.31
CA ILE A 13 -6.08 -2.92 -0.02
C ILE A 13 -5.32 -2.17 1.08
N GLY A 14 -4.00 -2.30 1.14
CA GLY A 14 -3.15 -1.58 2.10
C GLY A 14 -3.28 -0.06 1.95
N SER A 15 -3.15 0.46 0.73
CA SER A 15 -3.31 1.90 0.44
C SER A 15 -4.72 2.40 0.74
N THR A 16 -5.76 1.60 0.48
CA THR A 16 -7.14 1.93 0.87
C THR A 16 -7.26 2.02 2.39
N GLY A 17 -6.68 1.06 3.13
CA GLY A 17 -6.65 1.07 4.58
C GLY A 17 -5.94 2.30 5.16
N VAL A 18 -4.86 2.75 4.53
CA VAL A 18 -4.18 4.02 4.88
C VAL A 18 -5.13 5.21 4.77
N LEU A 19 -5.93 5.31 3.71
CA LEU A 19 -6.92 6.38 3.55
C LEU A 19 -8.04 6.29 4.58
N VAL A 20 -8.51 5.08 4.90
CA VAL A 20 -9.51 4.86 5.95
C VAL A 20 -8.98 5.30 7.31
N PHE A 21 -7.74 4.94 7.66
CA PHE A 21 -7.12 5.37 8.92
C PHE A 21 -6.85 6.87 8.95
N LEU A 22 -6.48 7.48 7.83
CA LEU A 22 -6.35 8.94 7.74
C LEU A 22 -7.71 9.63 7.99
N ALA A 23 -8.79 9.13 7.38
CA ALA A 23 -10.13 9.65 7.63
C ALA A 23 -10.51 9.50 9.11
N LEU A 24 -10.29 8.33 9.71
CA LEU A 24 -10.54 8.09 11.13
C LEU A 24 -9.70 9.01 12.03
N ALA A 25 -8.43 9.26 11.71
CA ALA A 25 -7.58 10.19 12.44
C ALA A 25 -8.19 11.60 12.48
N ILE A 26 -8.72 12.07 11.34
CA ILE A 26 -9.34 13.39 11.21
C ILE A 26 -10.68 13.43 11.96
N PHE A 27 -11.55 12.43 11.77
CA PHE A 27 -12.89 12.44 12.36
C PHE A 27 -12.89 12.22 13.88
N THR A 28 -11.94 11.42 14.39
CA THR A 28 -11.84 11.13 15.82
C THR A 28 -10.83 12.02 16.54
N LEU A 29 -10.07 12.84 15.81
CA LEU A 29 -8.93 13.62 16.30
C LEU A 29 -7.91 12.78 17.09
N ASN A 30 -7.86 11.49 16.81
CA ASN A 30 -7.02 10.55 17.53
C ASN A 30 -5.75 10.24 16.71
N PRO A 31 -4.56 10.69 17.17
CA PRO A 31 -3.32 10.51 16.43
C PRO A 31 -2.86 9.04 16.38
N TRP A 32 -3.41 8.14 17.21
CA TRP A 32 -3.09 6.71 17.15
C TRP A 32 -3.41 6.10 15.78
N TRP A 33 -4.42 6.63 15.06
CA TRP A 33 -4.73 6.19 13.71
C TRP A 33 -3.62 6.53 12.69
N LEU A 34 -2.84 7.59 12.92
CA LEU A 34 -1.69 7.92 12.08
C LEU A 34 -0.57 6.88 12.20
N LEU A 35 -0.43 6.24 13.37
CA LEU A 35 0.52 5.13 13.56
C LEU A 35 0.02 3.83 12.92
N ALA A 36 -1.31 3.64 12.83
CA ALA A 36 -1.90 2.50 12.15
C ALA A 36 -1.69 2.53 10.62
N MET A 37 -1.56 3.72 10.02
CA MET A 37 -1.33 3.90 8.58
C MET A 37 -0.10 3.13 8.06
N PRO A 38 1.14 3.37 8.53
CA PRO A 38 2.30 2.66 8.01
C PRO A 38 2.24 1.15 8.29
N PHE A 39 1.67 0.73 9.43
CA PHE A 39 1.50 -0.69 9.75
C PHE A 39 0.59 -1.39 8.74
N CYS A 40 -0.52 -0.75 8.38
CA CYS A 40 -1.45 -1.26 7.38
C CYS A 40 -0.82 -1.29 5.98
N GLY A 41 -0.32 -0.15 5.51
CA GLY A 41 0.24 -0.01 4.17
C GLY A 41 1.39 -0.99 3.93
N TYR A 42 2.42 -0.94 4.79
CA TYR A 42 3.57 -1.83 4.66
C TYR A 42 3.24 -3.28 4.96
N GLY A 43 2.36 -3.56 5.93
CA GLY A 43 1.95 -4.93 6.26
C GLY A 43 1.38 -5.66 5.05
N PHE A 44 0.40 -5.06 4.37
CA PHE A 44 -0.19 -5.67 3.17
C PHE A 44 0.78 -5.71 1.99
N ALA A 45 1.54 -4.64 1.76
CA ALA A 45 2.56 -4.59 0.70
C ALA A 45 3.59 -5.72 0.85
N TRP A 46 4.15 -5.88 2.05
CA TRP A 46 5.15 -6.89 2.36
C TRP A 46 4.60 -8.31 2.24
N VAL A 47 3.35 -8.55 2.64
CA VAL A 47 2.71 -9.85 2.41
C VAL A 47 2.66 -10.16 0.91
N GLY A 48 2.32 -9.18 0.06
CA GLY A 48 2.38 -9.32 -1.39
C GLY A 48 3.76 -9.70 -1.90
N HIS A 49 4.79 -8.97 -1.47
CA HIS A 49 6.16 -9.20 -1.92
C HIS A 49 6.75 -10.52 -1.45
N PHE A 50 6.61 -10.86 -0.17
CA PHE A 50 7.29 -12.03 0.39
C PHE A 50 6.57 -13.34 0.08
N PHE A 51 5.24 -13.36 0.08
CA PHE A 51 4.47 -14.61 -0.08
C PHE A 51 3.98 -14.87 -1.50
N PHE A 52 3.81 -13.83 -2.33
CA PHE A 52 3.28 -13.99 -3.70
C PHE A 52 4.34 -13.71 -4.76
N GLU A 53 5.06 -12.60 -4.64
CA GLU A 53 6.10 -12.21 -5.60
C GLU A 53 7.47 -12.85 -5.29
N HIS A 54 7.64 -13.37 -4.07
CA HIS A 54 8.88 -13.95 -3.53
C HIS A 54 10.10 -13.04 -3.74
N ASN A 55 9.92 -11.73 -3.59
CA ASN A 55 10.97 -10.75 -3.77
C ASN A 55 11.09 -9.81 -2.56
N ARG A 56 12.18 -9.04 -2.53
CA ARG A 56 12.37 -8.01 -1.50
C ARG A 56 11.78 -6.69 -2.00
N PRO A 57 10.93 -6.02 -1.21
CA PRO A 57 10.38 -4.70 -1.53
C PRO A 57 11.46 -3.68 -1.90
N ALA A 58 11.19 -2.86 -2.92
CA ALA A 58 12.03 -1.70 -3.25
C ALA A 58 12.14 -0.69 -2.09
N THR A 59 11.21 -0.72 -1.13
CA THR A 59 11.21 0.13 0.07
C THR A 59 12.53 0.10 0.83
N PHE A 60 13.24 -1.04 0.84
CA PHE A 60 14.53 -1.16 1.53
C PHE A 60 15.69 -0.41 0.85
N LYS A 61 15.57 -0.11 -0.44
CA LYS A 61 16.60 0.62 -1.20
C LYS A 61 16.21 2.07 -1.45
N HIS A 62 14.94 2.29 -1.80
CA HIS A 62 14.41 3.59 -2.18
C HIS A 62 13.04 3.82 -1.52
N PRO A 63 13.00 4.13 -0.20
CA PRO A 63 11.76 4.17 0.56
C PRO A 63 10.75 5.20 0.01
N ILE A 64 11.21 6.39 -0.35
CA ILE A 64 10.33 7.46 -0.89
C ILE A 64 9.80 7.08 -2.28
N TYR A 65 10.65 6.58 -3.17
CA TYR A 65 10.23 6.18 -4.51
C TYR A 65 9.28 4.99 -4.46
N SER A 66 9.50 4.02 -3.56
CA SER A 66 8.59 2.91 -3.32
C SER A 66 7.21 3.42 -2.91
N LEU A 67 7.14 4.34 -1.94
CA LEU A 67 5.87 4.91 -1.48
C LEU A 67 5.13 5.65 -2.60
N ILE A 68 5.84 6.47 -3.39
CA ILE A 68 5.24 7.15 -4.55
C ILE A 68 4.72 6.12 -5.56
N GLY A 69 5.50 5.06 -5.81
CA GLY A 69 5.10 3.96 -6.69
C GLY A 69 3.80 3.29 -6.26
N ASP A 70 3.61 3.07 -4.97
CA ASP A 70 2.38 2.47 -4.42
C ASP A 70 1.15 3.36 -4.69
N TRP A 71 1.29 4.69 -4.58
CA TRP A 71 0.22 5.64 -4.89
C TRP A 71 -0.06 5.78 -6.39
N VAL A 72 0.98 5.72 -7.23
CA VAL A 72 0.83 5.70 -8.69
C VAL A 72 0.09 4.43 -9.12
N MET A 73 0.48 3.27 -8.58
CA MET A 73 -0.19 2.01 -8.85
C MET A 73 -1.64 2.03 -8.36
N TYR A 74 -1.90 2.56 -7.16
CA TYR A 74 -3.25 2.72 -6.62
C TYR A 74 -4.14 3.56 -7.56
N ARG A 75 -3.64 4.72 -8.02
CA ARG A 75 -4.33 5.56 -9.01
C ARG A 75 -4.58 4.80 -10.30
N ASP A 76 -3.56 4.14 -10.85
CA ASP A 76 -3.65 3.45 -12.13
C ASP A 76 -4.64 2.28 -12.11
N ILE A 77 -4.81 1.61 -10.96
CA ILE A 77 -5.89 0.63 -10.73
C ILE A 77 -7.26 1.33 -10.74
N LEU A 78 -7.42 2.44 -10.03
CA LEU A 78 -8.71 3.18 -9.97
C LEU A 78 -9.17 3.67 -11.34
N ILE A 79 -8.25 4.11 -12.19
CA ILE A 79 -8.57 4.60 -13.54
C ILE A 79 -8.54 3.48 -14.61
N GLY A 80 -8.37 2.22 -14.19
CA GLY A 80 -8.43 1.05 -15.08
C GLY A 80 -7.23 0.88 -16.02
N ARG A 81 -6.11 1.58 -15.78
CA ARG A 81 -4.86 1.37 -16.52
C ARG A 81 -4.16 0.07 -16.16
N ILE A 82 -4.28 -0.34 -14.90
CA ILE A 82 -3.80 -1.63 -14.41
C ILE A 82 -5.03 -2.47 -14.07
N PRO A 83 -5.17 -3.68 -14.66
CA PRO A 83 -6.27 -4.57 -14.31
C PRO A 83 -6.13 -5.02 -12.85
N PHE A 84 -7.25 -4.93 -12.13
CA PHE A 84 -7.35 -5.35 -10.74
C PHE A 84 -7.26 -6.87 -10.59
#